data_AF-A0AAW2B004-F1
#
_entry.id   AF-A0AAW2B004-F1
#
_cell.length_a   1.000
_cell.length_b   1.000
_cell.length_c   1.000
_cell.angle_alpha   90.00
_cell.angle_beta   90.00
_cell.angle_gamma   90.00
#
_symmetry.space_group_name_H-M   'P 1'
#
loop_
_entity.id
_entity.type
_entity.pdbx_description
1 polymer ?
#
loop_
_entity_poly.entity_id
_entity_poly.type
_entity_poly.pdbx_seq_one_letter_code
_entity_poly.pdbx_strand_id
1 'polypeptide(L)'
;SDHGGENLHVALFMNLVQGLQHRSHITGESVHNQRIERFNDLHKVSLSIVFLPQIQARLQHFKEAWNHHALRTENNKTPTQMWTEGMQSRIGTDSTAINNVFGDNLYRPEHFNELLAQHGTLPTAENEEIPAVTVEQPQINLTPQQMETVSHAIDHITDLKIKFQVCCAGIANVLAN
;
A
#
# COMPACT_ATOMS: atom_id res chain seq x y z
N SER A 1 9.38 5.11 -30.24
CA SER A 1 8.21 4.23 -30.13
C SER A 1 8.72 2.82 -29.91
N ASP A 2 8.73 2.37 -28.65
CA ASP A 2 9.09 1.00 -28.26
C ASP A 2 7.89 0.10 -28.59
N HIS A 3 7.97 -0.63 -29.69
CA HIS A 3 6.91 -1.55 -30.12
C HIS A 3 6.81 -2.80 -29.21
N GLY A 4 7.17 -2.69 -27.92
CA GLY A 4 7.26 -3.81 -26.97
C GLY A 4 8.37 -4.81 -27.32
N GLY A 5 9.56 -4.30 -27.70
CA GLY A 5 10.69 -5.13 -28.15
C GLY A 5 11.21 -6.10 -27.08
N GLU A 6 10.93 -5.86 -25.80
CA GLU A 6 11.29 -6.73 -24.69
C GLU A 6 10.66 -8.13 -24.78
N ASN A 7 9.53 -8.27 -25.48
CA ASN A 7 8.81 -9.54 -25.60
C ASN A 7 9.01 -10.22 -26.97
N LEU A 8 10.01 -9.79 -27.75
CA LEU A 8 10.27 -10.31 -29.10
C LEU A 8 10.46 -11.83 -29.13
N HIS A 9 11.19 -12.39 -28.16
CA HIS A 9 11.43 -13.84 -28.08
C HIS A 9 10.15 -14.61 -27.75
N VAL A 10 9.28 -14.05 -26.91
CA VAL A 10 7.98 -14.65 -26.58
C VAL A 10 7.07 -14.63 -27.81
N ALA A 11 7.03 -13.51 -28.53
CA ALA A 11 6.29 -13.40 -29.77
C ALA A 11 6.77 -14.40 -30.84
N LEU A 12 8.10 -14.56 -31.00
CA LEU A 12 8.70 -15.56 -31.89
C LEU A 12 8.28 -16.99 -31.51
N PHE A 13 8.34 -17.33 -30.23
CA PHE A 13 7.93 -18.64 -29.74
C PHE A 13 6.43 -18.91 -29.97
N MET A 14 5.57 -17.94 -29.67
CA MET A 14 4.12 -18.07 -29.90
C MET A 14 3.79 -18.27 -31.37
N ASN A 15 4.48 -17.56 -32.28
CA ASN A 15 4.36 -17.74 -33.72
C ASN A 15 4.88 -19.10 -34.20
N LEU A 16 5.97 -19.61 -33.60
CA LEU A 16 6.53 -20.91 -33.92
C LEU A 16 5.58 -22.06 -33.53
N VAL A 17 4.95 -21.95 -32.36
CA VAL A 17 4.08 -23.00 -31.80
C VAL A 17 2.67 -22.95 -32.38
N GLN A 18 2.12 -21.77 -32.64
CA GLN A 18 0.71 -21.57 -33.01
C GLN A 18 0.51 -21.13 -34.48
N GLY A 19 1.59 -20.84 -35.21
CA GLY A 19 1.56 -20.41 -36.60
C GLY A 19 1.44 -18.89 -36.78
N LEU A 20 2.06 -18.37 -37.84
CA LEU A 20 2.19 -16.93 -38.16
C LEU A 20 0.86 -16.23 -38.51
N GLN A 21 -0.21 -16.99 -38.78
CA GLN A 21 -1.52 -16.48 -39.19
C GLN A 21 -2.43 -16.18 -37.99
N HIS A 22 -2.09 -16.65 -36.80
CA HIS A 22 -2.82 -16.34 -35.58
C HIS A 22 -2.18 -15.12 -34.93
N ARG A 23 -2.99 -14.11 -34.58
CA ARG A 23 -2.60 -12.98 -33.71
C ARG A 23 -2.34 -13.49 -32.29
N SER A 24 -1.34 -14.36 -32.17
CA SER A 24 -0.98 -15.14 -30.99
C SER A 24 -0.33 -14.27 -29.91
N HIS A 25 0.12 -13.08 -30.27
CA HIS A 25 0.68 -12.08 -29.37
C HIS A 25 0.11 -10.70 -29.71
N ILE A 26 -0.09 -9.88 -28.68
CA ILE A 26 -0.52 -8.48 -28.83
C ILE A 26 0.71 -7.64 -29.18
N THR A 27 0.64 -6.91 -30.29
CA THR A 27 1.68 -5.99 -30.73
C THR A 27 1.04 -4.64 -31.10
N GLY A 28 1.68 -3.54 -30.72
CA GLY A 28 1.19 -2.19 -30.94
C GLY A 28 2.14 -1.14 -30.35
N GLU A 29 2.00 0.10 -30.79
CA GLU A 29 2.78 1.21 -30.21
C GLU A 29 2.30 1.48 -28.78
N SER A 30 3.20 1.31 -27.81
CA SER A 30 2.90 1.57 -26.40
C SER A 30 3.01 3.07 -26.08
N VAL A 31 2.24 3.91 -26.78
CA VAL A 31 2.32 5.38 -26.67
C VAL A 31 1.88 5.92 -25.31
N HIS A 32 1.27 5.08 -24.47
CA HIS A 32 0.79 5.46 -23.15
C HIS A 32 1.64 4.94 -22.00
N ASN A 33 2.66 4.12 -22.26
CA ASN A 33 3.46 3.51 -21.19
C ASN A 33 4.50 4.50 -20.65
N GLN A 34 4.52 4.68 -19.33
CA GLN A 34 5.56 5.44 -18.64
C GLN A 34 6.57 4.44 -18.11
N ARG A 35 7.83 4.54 -18.52
CA ARG A 35 8.88 3.69 -17.97
C ARG A 35 9.16 4.06 -16.51
N ILE A 36 8.95 3.10 -15.61
CA ILE A 36 9.27 3.23 -14.18
C ILE A 36 10.51 2.39 -13.88
N GLU A 37 11.61 3.07 -13.55
CA GLU A 37 12.83 2.43 -13.06
C GLU A 37 12.68 1.97 -11.61
N ARG A 38 12.61 0.65 -11.38
CA ARG A 38 12.39 0.04 -10.06
C ARG A 38 13.50 0.25 -9.04
N PHE A 39 14.72 0.50 -9.52
CA PHE A 39 15.90 0.72 -8.67
C PHE A 39 16.24 2.21 -8.51
N ASN A 40 15.49 3.09 -9.16
CA ASN A 40 15.70 4.52 -9.03
C ASN A 40 14.95 5.02 -7.80
N ASP A 41 15.70 5.47 -6.78
CA ASP A 41 15.12 5.99 -5.54
C ASP A 41 14.24 7.22 -5.77
N LEU A 42 14.51 8.04 -6.79
CA LEU A 42 13.67 9.18 -7.15
C LEU A 42 12.28 8.68 -7.55
N HIS A 43 12.20 7.65 -8.39
CA HIS A 43 10.92 7.07 -8.75
C HIS A 43 10.22 6.43 -7.55
N LYS A 44 10.94 5.74 -6.66
CA LYS A 44 10.35 5.15 -5.44
C LYS A 44 9.73 6.23 -4.54
N VAL A 45 10.44 7.33 -4.31
CA VAL A 45 9.96 8.46 -3.48
C VAL A 45 8.81 9.20 -4.18
N SER A 46 8.90 9.48 -5.47
CA SER A 46 7.79 10.09 -6.21
C SER A 46 6.54 9.21 -6.21
N LEU A 47 6.71 7.89 -6.32
CA LEU A 47 5.61 6.94 -6.22
C LEU A 47 4.97 6.98 -4.83
N SER A 48 5.77 6.98 -3.76
CA SER A 48 5.23 7.03 -2.40
C SER A 48 4.48 8.34 -2.14
N ILE A 49 5.02 9.49 -2.55
CA ILE A 49 4.38 10.80 -2.37
C ILE A 49 3.04 10.87 -3.12
N VAL A 50 3.00 10.38 -4.37
CA VAL A 50 1.81 10.54 -5.22
C VAL A 50 0.76 9.46 -4.97
N PHE A 51 1.16 8.20 -4.87
CA PHE A 51 0.23 7.07 -4.88
C PHE A 51 -0.10 6.53 -3.49
N LEU A 52 0.79 6.64 -2.50
CA LEU A 52 0.49 6.12 -1.16
C LEU A 52 -0.75 6.79 -0.53
N PRO A 53 -0.91 8.14 -0.58
CA PRO A 53 -2.12 8.77 -0.06
C PRO A 53 -3.38 8.34 -0.81
N GLN A 54 -3.26 8.10 -2.12
CA GLN A 54 -4.37 7.68 -2.97
C GLN A 54 -4.81 6.26 -2.66
N ILE A 55 -3.85 5.35 -2.47
CA ILE A 55 -4.10 3.97 -2.03
C ILE A 55 -4.78 4.00 -0.67
N GLN A 56 -4.23 4.75 0.29
CA GLN A 56 -4.79 4.85 1.64
C GLN A 56 -6.21 5.41 1.64
N ALA A 57 -6.49 6.45 0.86
CA ALA A 57 -7.83 7.02 0.72
C ALA A 57 -8.82 6.00 0.14
N ARG A 58 -8.42 5.25 -0.90
CA ARG A 58 -9.25 4.19 -1.50
C ARG A 58 -9.50 3.05 -0.53
N LEU A 59 -8.49 2.63 0.23
CA LEU A 59 -8.64 1.62 1.27
C LEU A 59 -9.58 2.08 2.37
N GLN A 60 -9.50 3.36 2.76
CA GLN A 60 -10.40 3.95 3.73
C GLN A 60 -11.85 3.97 3.22
N HIS A 61 -12.08 4.42 1.98
CA HIS A 61 -13.40 4.37 1.36
C HIS A 61 -13.93 2.94 1.23
N PHE A 62 -13.07 1.99 0.85
CA PHE A 62 -13.45 0.58 0.78
C PHE A 62 -13.88 0.06 2.15
N LYS A 63 -13.08 0.34 3.19
CA LYS A 63 -13.38 -0.04 4.57
C LYS A 63 -14.72 0.52 5.02
N GLU A 64 -14.97 1.81 4.78
CA GLU A 64 -16.23 2.47 5.13
C GLU A 64 -17.41 1.86 4.37
N ALA A 65 -17.29 1.69 3.06
CA ALA A 65 -18.35 1.10 2.25
C ALA A 65 -18.65 -0.34 2.72
N TRP A 66 -17.61 -1.14 2.96
CA TRP A 66 -17.75 -2.52 3.39
C TRP A 66 -18.38 -2.63 4.78
N ASN A 67 -17.98 -1.78 5.72
CA ASN A 67 -18.53 -1.77 7.08
C ASN A 67 -20.03 -1.44 7.12
N HIS A 68 -20.53 -0.71 6.11
CA HIS A 68 -21.94 -0.36 5.96
C HIS A 68 -22.68 -1.20 4.90
N HIS A 69 -22.03 -2.20 4.31
CA HIS A 69 -22.61 -3.05 3.29
C HIS A 69 -23.40 -4.21 3.92
N ALA A 70 -24.65 -4.40 3.49
CA ALA A 70 -25.51 -5.48 3.99
C ALA A 70 -25.02 -6.86 3.51
N LEU A 71 -24.75 -7.77 4.45
CA LEU A 71 -24.35 -9.14 4.12
C LEU A 71 -25.60 -10.03 3.99
N ARG A 72 -25.78 -10.59 2.79
CA ARG A 72 -26.90 -11.49 2.49
C ARG A 72 -26.92 -12.73 3.40
N THR A 73 -25.75 -13.24 3.79
CA THR A 73 -25.61 -14.42 4.66
C THR A 73 -25.99 -14.13 6.11
N GLU A 74 -26.01 -12.87 6.52
CA GLU A 74 -26.23 -12.42 7.89
C GLU A 74 -27.54 -11.62 8.01
N ASN A 75 -28.60 -12.10 7.35
CA ASN A 75 -29.92 -11.48 7.33
C ASN A 75 -29.92 -10.00 6.90
N ASN A 76 -29.08 -9.63 5.94
CA ASN A 76 -28.90 -8.25 5.45
C ASN A 76 -28.38 -7.25 6.49
N LYS A 77 -27.73 -7.73 7.56
CA LYS A 77 -27.06 -6.86 8.52
C LYS A 77 -25.71 -6.39 7.99
N THR A 78 -25.32 -5.18 8.32
CA THR A 78 -23.98 -4.67 8.00
C THR A 78 -22.95 -5.15 9.02
N PRO A 79 -21.66 -5.25 8.67
CA PRO A 79 -20.61 -5.56 9.64
C PRO A 79 -20.65 -4.68 10.90
N THR A 80 -20.89 -3.37 10.75
CA THR A 80 -21.06 -2.46 11.89
C THR A 80 -22.27 -2.82 12.75
N GLN A 81 -23.41 -3.20 12.15
CA GLN A 81 -24.59 -3.63 12.90
C GLN A 81 -24.33 -4.94 13.65
N MET A 82 -23.73 -5.93 12.99
CA MET A 82 -23.39 -7.21 13.62
C MET A 82 -22.42 -7.03 14.79
N TRP A 83 -21.41 -6.16 14.61
CA TRP A 83 -20.51 -5.78 15.70
C TRP A 83 -21.29 -5.14 16.85
N THR A 84 -22.16 -4.17 16.55
CA THR A 84 -22.92 -3.44 17.58
C THR A 84 -23.87 -4.35 18.36
N GLU A 85 -24.63 -5.20 17.67
CA GLU A 85 -25.52 -6.19 18.28
C GLU A 85 -24.73 -7.25 19.07
N GLY A 86 -23.61 -7.71 18.50
CA GLY A 86 -22.71 -8.67 19.13
C GLY A 86 -22.09 -8.12 20.41
N MET A 87 -21.71 -6.85 20.42
CA MET A 87 -21.21 -6.17 21.62
C MET A 87 -22.33 -5.99 22.64
N GLN A 88 -23.49 -5.46 22.23
CA GLN A 88 -24.64 -5.23 23.12
C GLN A 88 -25.12 -6.50 23.83
N SER A 89 -25.21 -7.62 23.12
CA SER A 89 -25.61 -8.91 23.70
C SER A 89 -24.63 -9.45 24.75
N ARG A 90 -23.39 -8.94 24.79
CA ARG A 90 -22.31 -9.43 25.66
C ARG A 90 -21.83 -8.41 26.70
N ILE A 91 -22.46 -7.23 26.79
CA ILE A 91 -22.10 -6.15 27.74
C ILE A 91 -22.07 -6.61 29.21
N GLY A 92 -22.83 -7.65 29.58
CA GLY A 92 -22.87 -8.19 30.94
C GLY A 92 -22.05 -9.48 31.15
N THR A 93 -21.23 -9.90 30.19
CA THR A 93 -20.40 -11.10 30.32
C THR A 93 -18.97 -10.74 30.68
N ASP A 94 -18.39 -11.40 31.69
CA ASP A 94 -16.98 -11.27 32.08
C ASP A 94 -16.04 -11.93 31.05
N SER A 95 -16.04 -11.39 29.83
CA SER A 95 -15.19 -11.84 28.74
C SER A 95 -13.98 -10.93 28.60
N THR A 96 -12.78 -11.48 28.78
CA THR A 96 -11.50 -10.78 28.58
C THR A 96 -11.41 -10.12 27.21
N ALA A 97 -12.01 -10.72 26.18
CA ALA A 97 -12.03 -10.17 24.83
C ALA A 97 -12.82 -8.85 24.72
N ILE A 98 -13.86 -8.66 25.53
CA ILE A 98 -14.70 -7.44 25.57
C ILE A 98 -14.08 -6.40 26.49
N ASN A 99 -13.49 -6.84 27.59
CA ASN A 99 -12.74 -5.98 28.51
C ASN A 99 -11.55 -5.31 27.79
N ASN A 100 -10.92 -5.97 26.81
CA ASN A 100 -9.87 -5.36 25.98
C ASN A 100 -10.40 -4.34 24.94
N VAL A 101 -11.70 -4.35 24.62
CA VAL A 101 -12.33 -3.42 23.67
C VAL A 101 -12.73 -2.10 24.34
N PHE A 102 -13.14 -2.14 25.63
CA PHE A 102 -13.61 -0.96 26.37
C PHE A 102 -12.78 -0.58 27.61
N GLY A 103 -11.84 -1.42 28.05
CA GLY A 103 -10.93 -1.17 29.17
C GLY A 103 -9.50 -0.81 28.73
N ASP A 104 -8.56 -0.82 29.68
CA ASP A 104 -7.13 -0.65 29.41
C ASP A 104 -6.66 -1.77 28.48
N ASN A 105 -6.44 -1.41 27.21
CA ASN A 105 -5.91 -2.34 26.23
C ASN A 105 -4.48 -2.72 26.66
N LEU A 106 -4.35 -3.92 27.24
CA LEU A 106 -3.07 -4.54 27.62
C LEU A 106 -2.11 -4.69 26.42
N TYR A 107 -2.62 -4.64 25.19
CA TYR A 107 -1.84 -4.71 23.95
C TYR A 107 -1.61 -3.34 23.29
N ARG A 108 -1.96 -2.24 23.98
CA ARG A 108 -1.49 -0.91 23.57
C ARG A 108 0.04 -0.92 23.62
N PRO A 109 0.75 -0.32 22.64
CA PRO A 109 2.22 -0.33 22.62
C PRO A 109 2.88 0.13 23.92
N GLU A 110 2.17 0.96 24.69
CA GLU A 110 2.63 1.61 25.91
C GLU A 110 2.61 0.66 27.12
N HIS A 111 1.61 -0.22 27.22
CA HIS A 111 1.51 -1.26 28.27
C HIS A 111 2.26 -2.55 27.91
N PHE A 112 2.61 -2.72 26.63
CA PHE A 112 3.34 -3.89 26.14
C PHE A 112 4.73 -4.02 26.79
N ASN A 113 5.44 -2.90 26.96
CA ASN A 113 6.74 -2.88 27.64
C ASN A 113 6.64 -3.15 29.14
N GLU A 114 5.55 -2.71 29.79
CA GLU A 114 5.30 -2.95 31.22
C GLU A 114 4.95 -4.42 31.49
N LEU A 115 4.17 -5.05 30.62
CA LEU A 115 3.86 -6.49 30.66
C LEU A 115 5.10 -7.36 30.46
N LEU A 116 6.01 -6.95 29.57
CA LEU A 116 7.29 -7.62 29.33
C LEU A 116 8.23 -7.54 30.54
N ALA A 117 8.19 -6.43 31.29
CA ALA A 117 8.99 -6.26 32.50
C ALA A 117 8.48 -7.15 33.66
N GLN A 118 7.18 -7.42 33.72
CA GLN A 118 6.55 -8.15 34.83
C GLN A 118 6.65 -9.68 34.69
N HIS A 119 6.74 -10.20 33.47
CA HIS A 119 6.81 -11.64 33.19
C HIS A 119 8.22 -12.19 32.96
N GLY A 120 9.26 -11.38 33.22
CA GLY A 120 10.65 -11.72 32.97
C GLY A 120 10.98 -11.61 31.49
N THR A 121 12.21 -11.19 31.18
CA THR A 121 12.71 -11.13 29.80
C THR A 121 12.37 -12.44 29.10
N LEU A 122 11.62 -12.34 27.98
CA LEU A 122 11.57 -13.40 26.98
C LEU A 122 13.00 -13.94 26.85
N PRO A 123 13.23 -15.28 26.80
CA PRO A 123 14.50 -15.77 26.30
C PRO A 123 14.72 -14.98 25.03
N THR A 124 15.81 -14.20 24.98
CA THR A 124 16.18 -13.45 23.79
C THR A 124 16.02 -14.44 22.68
N ALA A 125 14.96 -14.30 21.88
CA ALA A 125 14.76 -15.17 20.74
C ALA A 125 16.04 -14.94 19.97
N GLU A 126 16.93 -15.93 20.02
CA GLU A 126 18.17 -15.91 19.30
C GLU A 126 17.73 -15.86 17.85
N ASN A 127 17.57 -14.64 17.32
CA ASN A 127 17.37 -14.32 15.92
C ASN A 127 16.67 -15.42 15.11
N GLU A 128 15.51 -15.92 15.56
CA GLU A 128 14.55 -16.45 14.60
C GLU A 128 13.96 -15.22 13.96
N GLU A 129 14.74 -14.65 13.05
CA GLU A 129 14.30 -13.74 12.02
C GLU A 129 13.06 -14.38 11.41
N ILE A 130 11.88 -13.94 11.88
CA ILE A 130 10.76 -13.82 10.97
C ILE A 130 11.40 -13.16 9.75
N PRO A 131 11.38 -13.79 8.56
CA PRO A 131 11.97 -13.19 7.37
C PRO A 131 11.06 -12.02 6.97
N ALA A 132 11.11 -10.96 7.76
CA ALA A 132 10.64 -9.66 7.41
C ALA A 132 11.55 -9.26 6.28
N VAL A 133 10.98 -9.21 5.07
CA VAL A 133 11.67 -8.68 3.91
C VAL A 133 12.13 -7.28 4.31
N THR A 134 13.43 -7.12 4.57
CA THR A 134 14.04 -5.84 4.88
C THR A 134 13.92 -4.99 3.62
N VAL A 135 12.87 -4.19 3.55
CA VAL A 135 12.68 -3.24 2.45
C VAL A 135 13.69 -2.12 2.68
N GLU A 136 14.77 -2.11 1.91
CA GLU A 136 15.70 -0.98 1.88
C GLU A 136 14.91 0.30 1.60
N GLN A 137 14.94 1.23 2.56
CA GLN A 137 14.29 2.52 2.38
C GLN A 137 15.03 3.33 1.29
N PRO A 138 14.31 4.16 0.51
CA PRO A 138 14.95 5.02 -0.47
C PRO A 138 16.01 5.90 0.20
N GLN A 139 17.19 6.04 -0.39
CA GLN A 139 18.28 6.86 0.18
C GLN A 139 18.00 8.37 0.10
N ILE A 140 17.02 8.78 -0.70
CA ILE A 140 16.64 10.17 -0.89
C ILE A 140 15.80 10.63 0.31
N ASN A 141 16.42 11.41 1.19
CA ASN A 141 15.75 12.09 2.29
C ASN A 141 15.56 13.57 1.94
N LEU A 142 14.34 13.96 1.62
CA LEU A 142 13.98 15.37 1.39
C LEU A 142 13.83 16.09 2.73
N THR A 143 14.33 17.32 2.83
CA THR A 143 14.04 18.16 4.00
C THR A 143 12.55 18.53 4.05
N PRO A 144 12.00 18.90 5.22
CA PRO A 144 10.59 19.28 5.33
C PRO A 144 10.20 20.41 4.36
N GLN A 145 11.07 21.40 4.17
CA GLN A 145 10.85 22.53 3.26
C GLN A 145 10.85 22.10 1.79
N GLN A 146 11.74 21.18 1.42
CA GLN A 146 11.79 20.58 0.09
C GLN A 146 10.53 19.76 -0.20
N MET A 147 10.07 18.97 0.77
CA MET A 147 8.85 18.19 0.67
C MET A 147 7.61 19.09 0.51
N GLU A 148 7.53 20.20 1.24
CA GLU A 148 6.44 21.18 1.11
C GLU A 148 6.43 21.83 -0.28
N THR A 149 7.59 22.18 -0.80
CA THR A 149 7.73 22.75 -2.16
C THR A 149 7.23 21.77 -3.22
N VAL A 150 7.62 20.50 -3.12
CA VAL A 150 7.16 19.45 -4.04
C VAL A 150 5.65 19.23 -3.89
N SER A 151 5.14 19.20 -2.65
CA SER A 151 3.71 19.04 -2.36
C SER A 151 2.86 20.13 -2.99
N HIS A 152 3.24 21.40 -2.81
CA HIS A 152 2.53 22.55 -3.39
C HIS A 152 2.54 22.50 -4.93
N ALA A 153 3.63 22.05 -5.54
CA ALA A 153 3.74 21.92 -6.99
C ALA A 153 2.80 20.84 -7.58
N ILE A 154 2.42 19.83 -6.79
CA ILE A 154 1.60 18.70 -7.27
C ILE A 154 0.14 18.77 -6.83
N ASP A 155 -0.23 19.68 -5.94
CA ASP A 155 -1.54 19.68 -5.28
C ASP A 155 -2.70 19.90 -6.26
N HIS A 156 -2.54 20.84 -7.17
CA HIS A 156 -3.54 21.22 -8.18
C HIS A 156 -3.72 20.19 -9.31
N ILE A 157 -2.89 19.14 -9.36
CA ILE A 157 -2.91 18.14 -10.44
C ILE A 157 -3.80 16.97 -10.04
N THR A 158 -4.83 16.71 -10.85
CA THR A 158 -5.78 15.60 -10.66
C THR A 158 -5.32 14.30 -11.33
N ASP A 159 -4.74 14.40 -12.53
CA ASP A 159 -4.23 13.26 -13.26
C ASP A 159 -2.99 12.69 -12.58
N LEU A 160 -3.08 11.44 -12.11
CA LEU A 160 -2.01 10.81 -11.33
C LEU A 160 -0.72 10.59 -12.13
N LYS A 161 -0.83 10.41 -13.45
CA LYS A 161 0.34 10.23 -14.31
C LYS A 161 1.10 11.55 -14.44
N ILE A 162 0.39 12.64 -14.71
CA ILE A 162 0.99 13.98 -14.76
C ILE A 162 1.54 14.36 -13.37
N LYS A 163 0.79 14.06 -12.31
CA LYS A 163 1.20 14.32 -10.92
C LYS A 163 2.53 13.62 -10.58
N PHE A 164 2.67 12.36 -11.00
CA PHE A 164 3.92 11.61 -10.87
C PHE A 164 5.08 12.25 -11.65
N GLN A 165 4.85 12.61 -12.92
CA GLN A 165 5.89 13.25 -13.73
C GLN A 165 6.38 14.58 -13.14
N VAL A 166 5.46 15.43 -12.69
CA VAL A 166 5.78 16.72 -12.07
C VAL A 166 6.48 16.51 -10.72
N CYS A 167 6.08 15.52 -9.94
CA CYS A 167 6.76 15.14 -8.71
C CYS A 167 8.21 14.73 -8.98
N CYS A 168 8.46 13.85 -9.96
CA CYS A 168 9.80 13.44 -10.36
C CYS A 168 10.67 14.65 -10.75
N ALA A 169 10.14 15.56 -11.57
CA ALA A 169 10.85 16.76 -12.00
C ALA A 169 11.13 17.71 -10.82
N GLY A 170 10.16 17.90 -9.92
CA GLY A 170 10.31 18.72 -8.73
C GLY A 170 11.41 18.20 -7.81
N ILE A 171 11.41 16.89 -7.53
CA ILE A 171 12.46 16.26 -6.72
C ILE A 171 13.83 16.36 -7.40
N ALA A 172 13.92 16.13 -8.71
CA ALA A 172 15.17 16.27 -9.45
C ALA A 172 15.74 17.70 -9.35
N ASN A 173 14.90 18.73 -9.50
CA ASN A 173 15.31 20.13 -9.38
C ASN A 173 15.77 20.49 -7.97
N VAL A 174 15.12 19.92 -6.96
CA VAL A 174 15.44 20.16 -5.56
C VAL A 174 16.75 19.47 -5.16
N LEU A 175 17.06 18.31 -5.72
CA LEU A 175 18.32 17.60 -5.48
C LEU A 175 19.51 18.16 -6.28
N ALA A 176 19.25 18.95 -7.32
CA ALA A 176 20.27 19.58 -8.16
C ALA A 176 20.74 20.95 -7.63
N ASN A 177 20.02 21.53 -6.66
CA ASN A 177 20.36 22.79 -5.98
C ASN A 177 20.92 22.53 -4.58
#